data_AF-H8ZEV1-F1
#
_entry.id   AF-H8ZEV1-F1
#
_cell.length_a   1.000
_cell.length_b   1.000
_cell.length_c   1.000
_cell.angle_alpha   90.00
_cell.angle_beta   90.00
_cell.angle_gamma   90.00
#
_symmetry.space_group_name_H-M   'P 1'
#
loop_
_entity.id
_entity.type
_entity.pdbx_description
1 polymer ?
#
loop_
_entity_poly.entity_id
_entity_poly.type
_entity_poly.pdbx_seq_one_letter_code
_entity_poly.pdbx_strand_id
1 'polypeptide(L)'
;MPSIRKIKQRIEAYKSTVALLNNKIRRLETKVGGGSENLQDSIEEGEIRKKTKEKRKRRLDECSNEIKLLDIEDKAKNSMPDALKEIFDTFNIMDHSEIRRIFLKLLPYLDNSLKYVILHDIILFSRDLDKYSLVYSILYHDAIEKDGSEVSDVLETIYYYSIAEEAVDGLKSRCISILEKYAGRPVFIDGQVAAEVFDAVTSIRLYSKVLDWCWTYNEFIRDILHPELKKPDGAFAVLVLSAIYAEWTKSLSPHKSLEYVIQILDKVAGVGTGEEIIPSMHSIEAQLASAIMLRQFRPGASVKWHRKRTDDAPLETSRLIDDVWKISFL
;
A
#
# COMPACT_ATOMS: atom_id res chain seq x y z
N MET A 1 -9.46 -41.04 -7.87
CA MET A 1 -8.21 -41.45 -7.21
C MET A 1 -7.05 -40.57 -7.70
N PRO A 2 -6.29 -39.87 -6.84
CA PRO A 2 -5.12 -39.12 -7.26
C PRO A 2 -4.09 -40.08 -7.89
N SER A 3 -3.55 -39.74 -9.07
CA SER A 3 -2.63 -40.65 -9.76
C SER A 3 -1.37 -40.90 -8.92
N ILE A 4 -0.91 -42.15 -8.86
CA ILE A 4 0.29 -42.61 -8.12
C ILE A 4 1.52 -41.72 -8.43
N ARG A 5 1.57 -41.13 -9.62
CA ARG A 5 2.60 -40.18 -10.06
C ARG A 5 2.62 -38.88 -9.25
N LYS A 6 1.45 -38.31 -8.92
CA LYS A 6 1.34 -37.09 -8.09
C LYS A 6 1.71 -37.35 -6.63
N ILE A 7 1.45 -38.56 -6.13
CA ILE A 7 1.85 -38.96 -4.77
C ILE A 7 3.37 -39.14 -4.71
N LYS A 8 3.99 -39.79 -5.69
CA LYS A 8 5.46 -39.93 -5.77
C LYS A 8 6.17 -38.59 -5.85
N GLN A 9 5.68 -37.65 -6.66
CA GLN A 9 6.26 -36.30 -6.76
C GLN A 9 6.17 -35.51 -5.45
N ARG A 10 5.07 -35.65 -4.69
CA ARG A 10 4.95 -35.03 -3.37
C ARG A 10 5.93 -35.64 -2.36
N ILE A 11 6.06 -36.97 -2.34
CA ILE A 11 7.02 -37.67 -1.46
C ILE A 11 8.46 -37.22 -1.75
N GLU A 12 8.81 -37.04 -3.02
CA GLU A 12 10.14 -36.60 -3.45
C GLU A 12 10.42 -35.14 -3.07
N ALA A 13 9.43 -34.26 -3.23
CA ALA A 13 9.50 -32.88 -2.75
C ALA A 13 9.71 -32.82 -1.23
N TYR A 14 8.95 -33.60 -0.46
CA TYR A 14 9.10 -33.69 1.00
C TYR A 14 10.48 -34.20 1.42
N LYS A 15 11.04 -35.22 0.74
CA LYS A 15 12.41 -35.70 1.01
C LYS A 15 13.46 -34.62 0.76
N SER A 16 13.29 -33.80 -0.27
CA SER A 16 14.21 -32.67 -0.54
C SER A 16 14.13 -31.60 0.55
N THR A 17 12.92 -31.28 1.04
CA THR A 17 12.70 -30.31 2.10
C THR A 17 13.28 -30.78 3.44
N VAL A 18 13.11 -32.06 3.77
CA VAL A 18 13.69 -32.66 4.98
C VAL A 18 15.22 -32.68 4.91
N ALA A 19 15.81 -32.98 3.75
CA ALA A 19 17.26 -32.90 3.57
C ALA A 19 17.79 -31.47 3.74
N LEU A 20 17.06 -30.47 3.26
CA LEU A 20 17.41 -29.05 3.38
C LEU A 20 17.30 -28.55 4.83
N LEU A 21 16.30 -29.03 5.58
CA LEU A 21 16.14 -28.79 7.01
C LEU A 21 17.25 -29.45 7.84
N ASN A 22 17.58 -30.72 7.56
CA ASN A 22 18.69 -31.41 8.23
C ASN A 22 20.04 -30.74 7.99
N ASN A 23 20.26 -30.18 6.78
CA ASN A 23 21.47 -29.41 6.48
C ASN A 23 21.52 -28.06 7.25
N LYS A 24 20.37 -27.40 7.42
CA LYS A 24 20.27 -26.19 8.25
C LYS A 24 20.49 -26.50 9.73
N ILE A 25 19.94 -27.61 10.24
CA ILE A 25 20.14 -28.07 11.62
C ILE A 25 21.63 -28.38 11.87
N ARG A 26 22.30 -29.13 10.98
CA ARG A 26 23.77 -29.37 11.09
C ARG A 26 24.61 -28.10 11.10
N ARG A 27 24.22 -27.09 10.32
CA ARG A 27 24.88 -25.77 10.28
C ARG A 27 24.64 -24.94 11.54
N LEU A 28 23.58 -25.23 12.27
CA LEU A 28 23.28 -24.60 13.55
C LEU A 28 23.97 -25.35 14.70
N GLU A 29 24.04 -26.69 14.64
CA GLU A 29 24.79 -27.51 15.60
C GLU A 29 26.30 -27.22 15.56
N THR A 30 26.86 -26.99 14.37
CA THR A 30 28.27 -26.54 14.19
C THR A 30 28.53 -25.11 14.68
N LYS A 31 27.49 -24.31 14.95
CA LYS A 31 27.61 -22.96 15.50
C LYS A 31 27.45 -22.89 17.03
N VAL A 32 26.97 -23.95 17.68
CA VAL A 32 26.61 -23.93 19.12
C VAL A 32 27.50 -24.85 19.99
N GLY A 33 28.36 -25.70 19.40
CA GLY A 33 29.21 -26.61 20.17
C GLY A 33 30.67 -26.14 20.40
N GLY A 34 30.94 -25.63 21.60
CA GLY A 34 32.10 -25.94 22.46
C GLY A 34 33.54 -25.78 21.94
N GLY A 35 34.31 -24.88 22.56
CA GLY A 35 35.77 -24.90 22.50
C GLY A 35 36.38 -25.98 23.41
N SER A 36 37.44 -26.63 22.92
CA SER A 36 38.60 -27.07 23.70
C SER A 36 39.78 -27.33 22.76
N GLU A 37 40.89 -26.67 23.05
CA GLU A 37 42.19 -26.80 22.38
C GLU A 37 42.75 -28.22 22.51
N ASN A 38 43.44 -28.74 21.47
CA ASN A 38 44.91 -28.79 21.51
C ASN A 38 45.59 -29.40 20.26
N LEU A 39 46.77 -28.81 19.99
CA LEU A 39 47.98 -29.33 19.34
C LEU A 39 48.11 -29.38 17.80
N GLN A 40 48.82 -28.35 17.30
CA GLN A 40 50.00 -28.40 16.41
C GLN A 40 49.92 -29.27 15.14
N ASP A 41 49.84 -28.62 13.96
CA ASP A 41 51.04 -28.26 13.20
C ASP A 41 50.69 -27.56 11.88
N SER A 42 51.52 -26.56 11.56
CA SER A 42 51.74 -25.97 10.23
C SER A 42 50.61 -25.12 9.60
N ILE A 43 50.95 -23.85 9.32
CA ILE A 43 50.81 -23.11 8.04
C ILE A 43 50.77 -21.61 8.39
N GLU A 44 51.96 -21.05 8.59
CA GLU A 44 52.16 -19.64 8.97
C GLU A 44 52.12 -18.65 7.78
N GLU A 45 51.81 -19.10 6.55
CA GLU A 45 51.83 -18.23 5.36
C GLU A 45 50.44 -17.87 4.79
N GLY A 46 49.34 -18.37 5.38
CA GLY A 46 47.98 -18.19 4.84
C GLY A 46 47.16 -17.04 5.45
N GLU A 47 47.42 -16.63 6.69
CA GLU A 47 46.53 -15.73 7.42
C GLU A 47 46.71 -14.25 7.08
N ILE A 48 47.95 -13.80 6.83
CA ILE A 48 48.23 -12.39 6.60
C ILE A 48 47.55 -11.92 5.29
N ARG A 49 47.63 -12.72 4.22
CA ARG A 49 46.99 -12.43 2.92
C ARG A 49 45.46 -12.52 2.96
N LYS A 50 44.88 -13.40 3.79
CA LYS A 50 43.41 -13.49 3.94
C LYS A 50 42.85 -12.30 4.71
N LYS A 51 43.44 -11.91 5.84
CA LYS A 51 43.01 -10.74 6.63
C LYS A 51 43.13 -9.42 5.85
N THR A 52 44.14 -9.25 4.98
CA THR A 52 44.23 -8.05 4.11
C THR A 52 43.23 -8.07 2.96
N LYS A 53 42.99 -9.22 2.32
CA LYS A 53 41.97 -9.35 1.26
C LYS A 53 40.56 -9.15 1.81
N GLU A 54 40.27 -9.65 3.00
CA GLU A 54 38.97 -9.48 3.66
C GLU A 54 38.75 -8.03 4.13
N LYS A 55 39.78 -7.39 4.71
CA LYS A 55 39.74 -5.94 4.99
C LYS A 55 39.64 -5.09 3.73
N ARG A 56 40.33 -5.44 2.63
CA ARG A 56 40.22 -4.72 1.35
C ARG A 56 38.85 -4.91 0.70
N LYS A 57 38.28 -6.11 0.76
CA LYS A 57 36.95 -6.39 0.22
C LYS A 57 35.86 -5.65 1.00
N ARG A 58 35.91 -5.67 2.34
CA ARG A 58 35.02 -4.85 3.18
C ARG A 58 35.15 -3.35 2.89
N ARG A 59 36.38 -2.83 2.76
CA ARG A 59 36.61 -1.42 2.39
C ARG A 59 36.13 -1.07 0.97
N LEU A 60 36.22 -2.00 0.01
CA LEU A 60 35.73 -1.80 -1.36
C LEU A 60 34.20 -1.83 -1.42
N ASP A 61 33.56 -2.73 -0.68
CA ASP A 61 32.10 -2.79 -0.56
C ASP A 61 31.56 -1.56 0.21
N GLU A 62 32.24 -1.12 1.27
CA GLU A 62 31.95 0.14 2.00
C GLU A 62 32.13 1.37 1.10
N CYS A 63 33.21 1.45 0.33
CA CYS A 63 33.48 2.56 -0.59
C CYS A 63 32.50 2.59 -1.77
N SER A 64 32.14 1.44 -2.35
CA SER A 64 31.09 1.32 -3.36
C SER A 64 29.73 1.78 -2.83
N ASN A 65 29.40 1.41 -1.59
CA ASN A 65 28.17 1.81 -0.92
C ASN A 65 28.19 3.27 -0.46
N GLU A 66 29.36 3.88 -0.22
CA GLU A 66 29.51 5.32 0.02
C GLU A 66 29.38 6.14 -1.28
N ILE A 67 29.94 5.66 -2.40
CA ILE A 67 29.84 6.32 -3.71
C ILE A 67 28.38 6.34 -4.20
N LYS A 68 27.61 5.25 -4.04
CA LYS A 68 26.17 5.22 -4.32
C LYS A 68 25.36 6.18 -3.43
N LEU A 69 25.80 6.43 -2.20
CA LEU A 69 25.14 7.37 -1.30
C LEU A 69 25.45 8.83 -1.56
N LEU A 70 26.68 9.13 -1.97
CA LEU A 70 27.07 10.48 -2.37
C LEU A 70 26.25 10.89 -3.61
N ASP A 71 26.01 9.95 -4.53
CA ASP A 71 25.13 10.15 -5.68
C ASP A 71 23.67 10.46 -5.29
N ILE A 72 23.10 9.78 -4.28
CA ILE A 72 21.72 10.05 -3.81
C ILE A 72 21.60 11.42 -3.13
N GLU A 73 22.60 11.83 -2.34
CA GLU A 73 22.60 13.14 -1.67
C GLU A 73 22.69 14.29 -2.68
N ASP A 74 23.56 14.16 -3.68
CA ASP A 74 23.71 15.16 -4.73
C ASP A 74 22.50 15.15 -5.68
N LYS A 75 21.88 13.98 -5.95
CA LYS A 75 20.59 13.91 -6.63
C LYS A 75 19.49 14.60 -5.84
N ALA A 76 19.37 14.37 -4.53
CA ALA A 76 18.34 15.00 -3.71
C ALA A 76 18.45 16.54 -3.67
N LYS A 77 19.68 17.08 -3.70
CA LYS A 77 19.93 18.54 -3.81
C LYS A 77 19.45 19.11 -5.15
N ASN A 78 19.49 18.31 -6.23
CA ASN A 78 19.12 18.75 -7.58
C ASN A 78 17.65 18.44 -7.93
N SER A 79 17.13 17.30 -7.48
CA SER A 79 15.78 16.79 -7.72
C SER A 79 15.39 15.74 -6.66
N MET A 80 14.65 16.17 -5.63
CA MET A 80 14.12 15.28 -4.59
C MET A 80 13.19 14.18 -5.16
N PRO A 81 12.27 14.44 -6.12
CA PRO A 81 11.40 13.41 -6.67
C PRO A 81 12.18 12.27 -7.36
N ASP A 82 13.24 12.60 -8.09
CA ASP A 82 14.06 11.58 -8.77
C ASP A 82 14.85 10.74 -7.77
N ALA A 83 15.38 11.37 -6.71
CA ALA A 83 16.05 10.67 -5.61
C ALA A 83 15.09 9.72 -4.89
N LEU A 84 13.89 10.17 -4.54
CA LEU A 84 12.87 9.33 -3.90
C LEU A 84 12.47 8.16 -4.79
N LYS A 85 12.27 8.39 -6.10
CA LYS A 85 11.94 7.33 -7.05
C LYS A 85 12.99 6.21 -7.05
N GLU A 86 14.27 6.56 -7.15
CA GLU A 86 15.36 5.57 -7.15
C GLU A 86 15.43 4.79 -5.82
N ILE A 87 15.19 5.48 -4.70
CA ILE A 87 15.09 4.86 -3.37
C ILE A 87 13.94 3.86 -3.34
N PHE A 88 12.73 4.26 -3.77
CA PHE A 88 11.55 3.41 -3.72
C PHE A 88 11.60 2.23 -4.70
N ASP A 89 12.26 2.37 -5.85
CA ASP A 89 12.50 1.28 -6.80
C ASP A 89 13.31 0.13 -6.18
N THR A 90 14.17 0.44 -5.21
CA THR A 90 15.05 -0.53 -4.55
C THR A 90 14.75 -0.75 -3.05
N PHE A 91 13.81 0.01 -2.47
CA PHE A 91 13.51 0.04 -1.03
C PHE A 91 13.21 -1.34 -0.44
N ASN A 92 12.46 -2.17 -1.17
CA ASN A 92 12.08 -3.50 -0.72
C ASN A 92 13.27 -4.46 -0.58
N ILE A 93 14.36 -4.25 -1.33
CA ILE A 93 15.57 -5.10 -1.29
C ILE A 93 16.70 -4.51 -0.44
N MET A 94 16.64 -3.23 -0.08
CA MET A 94 17.60 -2.61 0.84
C MET A 94 17.50 -3.19 2.25
N ASP A 95 18.63 -3.22 2.96
CA ASP A 95 18.66 -3.55 4.39
C ASP A 95 18.40 -2.32 5.27
N HIS A 96 18.10 -2.55 6.55
CA HIS A 96 17.80 -1.47 7.50
C HIS A 96 18.97 -0.50 7.69
N SER A 97 20.22 -0.97 7.57
CA SER A 97 21.40 -0.12 7.75
C SER A 97 21.56 0.88 6.60
N GLU A 98 21.29 0.43 5.38
CA GLU A 98 21.30 1.23 4.17
C GLU A 98 20.16 2.25 4.17
N ILE A 99 18.94 1.82 4.47
CA ILE A 99 17.75 2.70 4.61
C ILE A 99 18.05 3.80 5.63
N ARG A 100 18.54 3.43 6.83
CA ARG A 100 18.88 4.39 7.87
C ARG A 100 19.89 5.43 7.40
N ARG A 101 20.94 4.98 6.70
CA ARG A 101 22.01 5.85 6.20
C ARG A 101 21.51 6.82 5.12
N ILE A 102 20.61 6.38 4.23
CA ILE A 102 19.97 7.22 3.20
C ILE A 102 19.08 8.28 3.85
N PHE A 103 18.12 7.88 4.68
CA PHE A 103 17.14 8.83 5.23
C PHE A 103 17.75 9.83 6.21
N LEU A 104 18.81 9.47 6.94
CA LEU A 104 19.57 10.44 7.75
C LEU A 104 20.26 11.52 6.90
N LYS A 105 20.72 11.17 5.70
CA LYS A 105 21.30 12.15 4.75
C LYS A 105 20.24 13.03 4.09
N LEU A 106 19.06 12.49 3.83
CA LEU A 106 17.96 13.24 3.23
C LEU A 106 17.26 14.17 4.22
N LEU A 107 17.21 13.79 5.50
CA LEU A 107 16.46 14.50 6.55
C LEU A 107 16.62 16.03 6.55
N PRO A 108 17.82 16.63 6.35
CA PRO A 108 17.99 18.08 6.32
C PRO A 108 17.28 18.79 5.16
N TYR A 109 16.88 18.06 4.11
CA TYR A 109 16.27 18.59 2.89
C TYR A 109 14.76 18.32 2.80
N LEU A 110 14.16 17.71 3.83
CA LEU A 110 12.75 17.32 3.83
C LEU A 110 11.92 18.26 4.69
N ASP A 111 10.94 18.90 4.06
CA ASP A 111 9.86 19.57 4.77
C ASP A 111 8.81 18.55 5.28
N ASN A 112 7.85 19.03 6.06
CA ASN A 112 6.83 18.15 6.66
C ASN A 112 5.95 17.47 5.59
N SER A 113 5.66 18.16 4.48
CA SER A 113 4.87 17.60 3.37
C SER A 113 5.58 16.42 2.72
N LEU A 114 6.87 16.56 2.40
CA LEU A 114 7.69 15.48 1.83
C LEU A 114 7.85 14.30 2.79
N LYS A 115 7.96 14.56 4.10
CA LYS A 115 8.01 13.51 5.10
C LYS A 115 6.72 12.67 5.11
N TYR A 116 5.54 13.29 5.02
CA TYR A 116 4.28 12.54 4.90
C TYR A 116 4.22 11.73 3.61
N VAL A 117 4.62 12.30 2.47
CA VAL A 117 4.65 11.59 1.18
C VAL A 117 5.53 10.34 1.28
N ILE A 118 6.72 10.46 1.88
CA ILE A 118 7.61 9.33 2.10
C ILE A 118 6.93 8.25 2.95
N LEU A 119 6.34 8.60 4.09
CA LEU A 119 5.70 7.62 4.97
C LEU A 119 4.49 6.94 4.32
N HIS A 120 3.67 7.73 3.62
CA HIS A 120 2.55 7.24 2.82
C HIS A 120 3.03 6.22 1.78
N ASP A 121 4.06 6.55 1.00
CA ASP A 121 4.58 5.68 -0.05
C ASP A 121 5.22 4.41 0.51
N ILE A 122 5.86 4.49 1.69
CA ILE A 122 6.36 3.29 2.38
C ILE A 122 5.21 2.35 2.74
N ILE A 123 4.10 2.84 3.30
CA ILE A 123 2.95 1.97 3.63
C ILE A 123 2.36 1.33 2.37
N LEU A 124 2.29 2.08 1.27
CA LEU A 124 1.73 1.56 0.03
C LEU A 124 2.62 0.52 -0.66
N PHE A 125 3.94 0.73 -0.66
CA PHE A 125 4.85 -0.05 -1.50
C PHE A 125 5.81 -0.97 -0.74
N SER A 126 6.01 -0.75 0.57
CA SER A 126 6.82 -1.65 1.39
C SER A 126 6.09 -2.96 1.65
N ARG A 127 6.85 -4.06 1.61
CA ARG A 127 6.38 -5.38 2.05
C ARG A 127 6.61 -5.64 3.53
N ASP A 128 7.32 -4.73 4.19
CA ASP A 128 7.85 -4.90 5.53
C ASP A 128 7.51 -3.67 6.37
N LEU A 129 6.73 -3.88 7.43
CA LEU A 129 6.33 -2.83 8.37
C LEU A 129 7.50 -2.40 9.27
N ASP A 130 8.52 -3.23 9.47
CA ASP A 130 9.69 -2.82 10.27
C ASP A 130 10.47 -1.69 9.58
N LYS A 131 10.47 -1.69 8.24
CA LYS A 131 11.04 -0.59 7.43
C LYS A 131 10.25 0.71 7.60
N TYR A 132 8.94 0.62 7.80
CA TYR A 132 8.12 1.77 8.12
C TYR A 132 8.49 2.35 9.49
N SER A 133 8.55 1.51 10.52
CA SER A 133 8.95 1.91 11.88
C SER A 133 10.33 2.59 11.89
N LEU A 134 11.28 2.03 11.13
CA LEU A 134 12.62 2.59 10.98
C LEU A 134 12.58 3.99 10.37
N VAL A 135 11.93 4.16 9.21
CA VAL A 135 11.92 5.47 8.53
C VAL A 135 11.13 6.50 9.33
N TYR A 136 10.01 6.11 9.93
CA TYR A 136 9.24 6.96 10.83
C TYR A 136 10.11 7.53 11.96
N SER A 137 10.86 6.67 12.66
CA SER A 137 11.74 7.08 13.76
C SER A 137 12.86 8.05 13.33
N ILE A 138 13.24 8.04 12.06
CA ILE A 138 14.25 8.95 11.50
C ILE A 138 13.61 10.31 11.15
N LEU A 139 12.45 10.29 10.48
CA LEU A 139 11.79 11.51 10.02
C LEU A 139 11.16 12.32 11.18
N TYR A 140 10.69 11.59 12.19
CA TYR A 140 9.97 12.11 13.36
C TYR A 140 10.49 11.44 14.63
N HIS A 141 11.70 11.82 15.05
CA HIS A 141 12.35 11.28 16.25
C HIS A 141 11.52 11.47 17.52
N ASP A 142 10.83 12.61 17.66
CA ASP A 142 10.07 12.94 18.86
C ASP A 142 8.57 12.64 18.72
N ALA A 143 7.94 13.11 17.63
CA ALA A 143 6.56 12.81 17.25
C ALA A 143 6.28 13.32 15.83
N ILE A 144 5.18 12.85 15.23
CA ILE A 144 4.69 13.46 13.99
C ILE A 144 4.22 14.88 14.28
N GLU A 145 4.64 15.85 13.48
CA GLU A 145 3.95 17.14 13.44
C GLU A 145 2.55 16.89 12.89
N LYS A 146 1.50 17.48 13.46
CA LYS A 146 0.12 17.29 12.96
C LYS A 146 -0.29 18.50 12.14
N ASP A 147 -0.66 18.27 10.89
CA ASP A 147 -1.23 19.30 10.00
C ASP A 147 -2.77 19.36 10.07
N GLY A 148 -3.38 18.48 10.87
CA GLY A 148 -4.82 18.37 11.02
C GLY A 148 -5.51 17.48 9.97
N SER A 149 -4.74 16.91 9.02
CA SER A 149 -5.24 15.94 8.05
C SER A 149 -5.49 14.58 8.69
N GLU A 150 -6.45 13.83 8.17
CA GLU A 150 -6.67 12.42 8.55
C GLU A 150 -5.43 11.57 8.27
N VAL A 151 -4.65 11.91 7.24
CA VAL A 151 -3.46 11.14 6.86
C VAL A 151 -2.40 11.23 7.94
N SER A 152 -2.12 12.41 8.48
CA SER A 152 -1.12 12.58 9.55
C SER A 152 -1.46 11.74 10.80
N ASP A 153 -2.73 11.71 11.20
CA ASP A 153 -3.20 10.91 12.34
C ASP A 153 -3.10 9.40 12.06
N VAL A 154 -3.42 8.97 10.83
CA VAL A 154 -3.31 7.55 10.44
C VAL A 154 -1.87 7.07 10.41
N LEU A 155 -0.95 7.85 9.85
CA LEU A 155 0.49 7.51 9.80
C LEU A 155 1.06 7.29 11.21
N GLU A 156 0.77 8.19 12.14
CA GLU A 156 1.17 8.03 13.54
C GLU A 156 0.53 6.78 14.18
N THR A 157 -0.75 6.53 13.92
CA THR A 157 -1.43 5.34 14.45
C THR A 157 -0.79 4.05 13.95
N ILE A 158 -0.47 3.98 12.66
CA ILE A 158 0.19 2.83 12.03
C ILE A 158 1.57 2.60 12.63
N TYR A 159 2.30 3.67 12.96
CA TYR A 159 3.58 3.56 13.64
C TYR A 159 3.43 2.89 15.01
N TYR A 160 2.50 3.36 15.84
CA TYR A 160 2.26 2.74 17.15
C TYR A 160 1.84 1.28 17.02
N TYR A 161 1.04 0.93 16.01
CA TYR A 161 0.73 -0.46 15.72
C TYR A 161 1.97 -1.29 15.37
N SER A 162 2.84 -0.77 14.50
CA SER A 162 4.04 -1.47 14.02
C SER A 162 5.08 -1.78 15.10
N ILE A 163 5.03 -1.10 16.25
CA ILE A 163 5.96 -1.32 17.36
C ILE A 163 5.35 -2.05 18.56
N ALA A 164 4.02 -2.06 18.70
CA ALA A 164 3.34 -2.53 19.92
C ALA A 164 2.50 -3.80 19.74
N GLU A 165 2.21 -4.26 18.51
CA GLU A 165 1.37 -5.44 18.14
C GLU A 165 -0.06 -5.51 18.75
N GLU A 166 -0.37 -4.79 19.83
CA GLU A 166 -1.61 -4.87 20.61
C GLU A 166 -2.71 -3.89 20.14
N ALA A 167 -2.54 -3.24 18.98
CA ALA A 167 -3.41 -2.14 18.53
C ALA A 167 -4.34 -2.48 17.34
N VAL A 168 -4.45 -3.75 16.91
CA VAL A 168 -5.24 -4.14 15.73
C VAL A 168 -6.69 -3.64 15.82
N ASP A 169 -7.36 -3.88 16.95
CA ASP A 169 -8.77 -3.48 17.11
C ASP A 169 -8.95 -1.96 17.10
N GLY A 170 -7.95 -1.22 17.60
CA GLY A 170 -7.90 0.24 17.50
C GLY A 170 -7.80 0.74 16.06
N LEU A 171 -6.99 0.08 15.22
CA LEU A 171 -6.89 0.40 13.79
C LEU A 171 -8.22 0.14 13.06
N LYS A 172 -8.85 -1.00 13.32
CA LYS A 172 -10.15 -1.37 12.73
C LYS A 172 -11.23 -0.35 13.09
N SER A 173 -11.36 -0.03 14.39
CA SER A 173 -12.34 0.96 14.86
C SER A 173 -12.10 2.36 14.27
N ARG A 174 -10.84 2.79 14.13
CA ARG A 174 -10.50 4.07 13.47
C ARG A 174 -10.82 4.06 11.98
N CYS A 175 -10.55 2.95 11.29
CA CYS A 175 -10.92 2.81 9.88
C CYS A 175 -12.43 2.94 9.67
N ILE A 176 -13.23 2.32 10.55
CA ILE A 176 -14.70 2.40 10.51
C ILE A 176 -15.18 3.82 10.85
N SER A 177 -14.60 4.47 11.86
CA SER A 177 -15.03 5.81 12.27
C SER A 177 -14.77 6.86 11.18
N ILE A 178 -13.69 6.74 10.40
CA ILE A 178 -13.45 7.59 9.22
C ILE A 178 -14.56 7.35 8.19
N LEU A 179 -14.93 6.10 7.92
CA LEU A 179 -16.02 5.79 6.99
C LEU A 179 -17.33 6.48 7.41
N GLU A 180 -17.71 6.33 8.68
CA GLU A 180 -18.94 6.91 9.23
C GLU A 180 -18.92 8.45 9.23
N LYS A 181 -17.78 9.06 9.55
CA LYS A 181 -17.60 10.52 9.59
C LYS A 181 -17.81 11.21 8.23
N TYR A 182 -17.49 10.51 7.14
CA TYR A 182 -17.53 11.06 5.77
C TYR A 182 -18.68 10.49 4.91
N ALA A 183 -19.43 9.47 5.39
CA ALA A 183 -20.47 8.78 4.62
C ALA A 183 -21.57 9.69 4.02
N GLY A 184 -21.89 10.81 4.68
CA GLY A 184 -22.91 11.77 4.23
C GLY A 184 -22.37 13.11 3.74
N ARG A 185 -21.05 13.23 3.53
CA ARG A 185 -20.44 14.48 3.08
C ARG A 185 -20.46 14.56 1.56
N PRO A 186 -20.62 15.77 0.99
CA PRO A 186 -20.38 15.99 -0.44
C PRO A 186 -18.96 15.54 -0.79
N VAL A 187 -18.87 14.74 -1.84
CA VAL A 187 -17.63 14.19 -2.37
C VAL A 187 -17.04 15.12 -3.42
N PHE A 188 -17.89 15.75 -4.23
CA PHE A 188 -17.48 16.67 -5.29
C PHE A 188 -17.83 18.11 -4.92
N ILE A 189 -16.81 18.97 -4.91
CA ILE A 189 -16.92 20.42 -4.74
C ILE A 189 -16.21 21.06 -5.92
N ASP A 190 -16.88 21.98 -6.61
CA ASP A 190 -16.33 22.70 -7.78
C ASP A 190 -15.73 21.77 -8.86
N GLY A 191 -16.35 20.61 -9.07
CA GLY A 191 -15.93 19.63 -10.08
C GLY A 191 -14.67 18.84 -9.72
N GLN A 192 -14.22 18.88 -8.46
CA GLN A 192 -13.09 18.12 -7.95
C GLN A 192 -13.50 17.29 -6.73
N VAL A 193 -12.73 16.25 -6.40
CA VAL A 193 -12.90 15.55 -5.12
C VAL A 193 -12.48 16.50 -4.00
N ALA A 194 -13.34 16.72 -3.01
CA ALA A 194 -13.03 17.56 -1.87
C ALA A 194 -11.74 17.07 -1.18
N ALA A 195 -10.85 17.99 -0.80
CA ALA A 195 -9.53 17.63 -0.27
C ALA A 195 -9.62 16.75 0.98
N GLU A 196 -10.52 17.08 1.90
CA GLU A 196 -10.76 16.29 3.11
C GLU A 196 -11.35 14.89 2.81
N VAL A 197 -12.09 14.75 1.71
CA VAL A 197 -12.61 13.46 1.26
C VAL A 197 -11.48 12.64 0.65
N PHE A 198 -10.60 13.26 -0.13
CA PHE A 198 -9.41 12.61 -0.66
C PHE A 198 -8.49 12.12 0.46
N ASP A 199 -8.27 12.94 1.49
CA ASP A 199 -7.49 12.57 2.68
C ASP A 199 -8.14 11.40 3.41
N ALA A 200 -9.45 11.43 3.65
CA ALA A 200 -10.17 10.34 4.33
C ALA A 200 -10.12 9.02 3.55
N VAL A 201 -10.28 9.07 2.22
CA VAL A 201 -10.15 7.89 1.34
C VAL A 201 -8.72 7.34 1.40
N THR A 202 -7.71 8.22 1.36
CA THR A 202 -6.30 7.86 1.47
C THR A 202 -6.00 7.21 2.83
N SER A 203 -6.54 7.76 3.92
CA SER A 203 -6.43 7.19 5.27
C SER A 203 -7.03 5.78 5.40
N ILE A 204 -8.23 5.56 4.87
CA ILE A 204 -8.84 4.21 4.85
C ILE A 204 -7.99 3.26 3.99
N ARG A 205 -7.47 3.72 2.85
CA ARG A 205 -6.56 2.93 2.01
C ARG A 205 -5.31 2.52 2.78
N LEU A 206 -4.67 3.44 3.51
CA LEU A 206 -3.50 3.14 4.34
C LEU A 206 -3.82 2.09 5.42
N TYR A 207 -4.95 2.21 6.13
CA TYR A 207 -5.36 1.17 7.10
C TYR A 207 -5.57 -0.19 6.44
N SER A 208 -6.22 -0.24 5.27
CA SER A 208 -6.46 -1.48 4.53
C SER A 208 -5.18 -2.20 4.09
N LYS A 209 -4.03 -1.49 4.09
CA LYS A 209 -2.73 -2.08 3.78
C LYS A 209 -2.08 -2.77 4.96
N VAL A 210 -2.25 -2.19 6.13
CA VAL A 210 -1.65 -2.69 7.37
C VAL A 210 -2.52 -3.80 7.97
N LEU A 211 -3.84 -3.70 7.78
CA LEU A 211 -4.80 -4.72 8.17
C LEU A 211 -4.78 -5.87 7.16
N ASP A 212 -4.93 -7.10 7.65
CA ASP A 212 -4.87 -8.28 6.79
C ASP A 212 -6.03 -8.30 5.77
N TRP A 213 -5.82 -9.02 4.66
CA TRP A 213 -6.81 -9.13 3.59
C TRP A 213 -8.10 -9.84 4.06
N CYS A 214 -8.00 -10.76 5.03
CA CYS A 214 -9.16 -11.48 5.54
C CYS A 214 -10.13 -10.51 6.23
N TRP A 215 -9.63 -9.60 7.05
CA TRP A 215 -10.44 -8.54 7.67
C TRP A 215 -10.92 -7.54 6.62
N THR A 216 -10.00 -6.98 5.83
CA THR A 216 -10.30 -5.94 4.84
C THR A 216 -11.42 -6.38 3.90
N TYR A 217 -11.38 -7.62 3.42
CA TYR A 217 -12.40 -8.13 2.53
C TYR A 217 -13.66 -8.63 3.26
N ASN A 218 -13.52 -9.56 4.21
CA ASN A 218 -14.69 -10.24 4.77
C ASN A 218 -15.48 -9.38 5.75
N GLU A 219 -14.81 -8.47 6.46
CA GLU A 219 -15.45 -7.65 7.47
C GLU A 219 -15.66 -6.23 6.93
N PHE A 220 -14.58 -5.54 6.54
CA PHE A 220 -14.69 -4.15 6.11
C PHE A 220 -15.46 -4.00 4.79
N ILE A 221 -15.05 -4.66 3.71
CA ILE A 221 -15.76 -4.52 2.42
C ILE A 221 -17.16 -5.14 2.48
N ARG A 222 -17.26 -6.41 2.90
CA ARG A 222 -18.52 -7.18 2.77
C ARG A 222 -19.56 -6.80 3.83
N ASP A 223 -19.15 -6.60 5.07
CA ASP A 223 -20.09 -6.45 6.18
C ASP A 223 -20.31 -4.97 6.54
N ILE A 224 -19.33 -4.09 6.30
CA ILE A 224 -19.40 -2.66 6.66
C ILE A 224 -19.64 -1.76 5.43
N LEU A 225 -18.76 -1.80 4.42
CA LEU A 225 -18.78 -0.89 3.27
C LEU A 225 -19.94 -1.21 2.31
N HIS A 226 -20.23 -2.49 2.11
CA HIS A 226 -21.26 -2.93 1.17
C HIS A 226 -22.69 -2.45 1.54
N PRO A 227 -23.13 -2.45 2.80
CA PRO A 227 -24.34 -1.74 3.21
C PRO A 227 -24.34 -0.25 2.85
N GLU A 228 -23.20 0.45 3.00
CA GLU A 228 -23.07 1.88 2.65
C GLU A 228 -23.23 2.13 1.16
N LEU A 229 -22.70 1.25 0.30
CA LEU A 229 -22.84 1.33 -1.17
C LEU A 229 -24.31 1.27 -1.64
N LYS A 230 -25.20 0.70 -0.84
CA LYS A 230 -26.64 0.60 -1.16
C LYS A 230 -27.44 1.81 -0.73
N LYS A 231 -26.86 2.71 0.07
CA LYS A 231 -27.55 3.92 0.51
C LYS A 231 -27.72 4.90 -0.66
N PRO A 232 -28.76 5.77 -0.62
CA PRO A 232 -28.96 6.81 -1.62
C PRO A 232 -27.71 7.67 -1.86
N ASP A 233 -27.02 8.05 -0.78
CA ASP A 233 -25.88 8.98 -0.80
C ASP A 233 -24.51 8.28 -0.70
N GLY A 234 -24.42 7.02 -1.13
CA GLY A 234 -23.23 6.16 -0.96
C GLY A 234 -21.97 6.56 -1.76
N ALA A 235 -21.82 7.81 -2.18
CA ALA A 235 -20.72 8.27 -3.04
C ALA A 235 -19.34 8.13 -2.39
N PHE A 236 -19.22 8.47 -1.11
CA PHE A 236 -17.97 8.32 -0.37
C PHE A 236 -17.54 6.84 -0.29
N ALA A 237 -18.49 5.95 0.00
CA ALA A 237 -18.25 4.51 0.06
C ALA A 237 -17.76 3.94 -1.29
N VAL A 238 -18.26 4.49 -2.40
CA VAL A 238 -17.79 4.15 -3.75
C VAL A 238 -16.33 4.56 -3.95
N LEU A 239 -15.94 5.77 -3.55
CA LEU A 239 -14.54 6.18 -3.65
C LEU A 239 -13.61 5.35 -2.77
N VAL A 240 -14.01 5.03 -1.53
CA VAL A 240 -13.26 4.14 -0.63
C VAL A 240 -13.04 2.78 -1.28
N LEU A 241 -14.11 2.18 -1.83
CA LEU A 241 -14.02 0.91 -2.53
C LEU A 241 -13.07 0.99 -3.73
N SER A 242 -13.06 2.10 -4.47
CA SER A 242 -12.17 2.34 -5.60
C SER A 242 -10.71 2.38 -5.17
N ALA A 243 -10.40 3.11 -4.11
CA ALA A 243 -9.06 3.23 -3.58
C ALA A 243 -8.53 1.88 -3.07
N ILE A 244 -9.35 1.12 -2.35
CA ILE A 244 -9.00 -0.22 -1.91
C ILE A 244 -8.83 -1.14 -3.11
N TYR A 245 -9.73 -1.11 -4.10
CA TYR A 245 -9.62 -2.00 -5.24
C TYR A 245 -8.40 -1.73 -6.11
N ALA A 246 -8.14 -0.47 -6.46
CA ALA A 246 -6.98 -0.07 -7.26
C ALA A 246 -5.68 -0.63 -6.68
N GLU A 247 -5.64 -0.75 -5.36
CA GLU A 247 -4.53 -1.32 -4.64
C GLU A 247 -4.41 -2.85 -4.78
N TRP A 248 -5.52 -3.58 -4.67
CA TRP A 248 -5.51 -5.05 -4.66
C TRP A 248 -5.64 -5.69 -6.06
N THR A 249 -5.97 -4.93 -7.10
CA THR A 249 -5.99 -5.37 -8.52
C THR A 249 -4.71 -6.03 -8.99
N LYS A 250 -3.55 -5.52 -8.56
CA LYS A 250 -2.24 -6.04 -8.96
C LYS A 250 -1.96 -7.45 -8.39
N SER A 251 -2.66 -7.81 -7.31
CA SER A 251 -2.50 -9.09 -6.59
C SER A 251 -3.67 -10.07 -6.79
N LEU A 252 -4.83 -9.58 -7.23
CA LEU A 252 -6.05 -10.38 -7.34
C LEU A 252 -6.48 -10.48 -8.81
N SER A 253 -6.09 -11.57 -9.46
CA SER A 253 -6.82 -12.07 -10.63
C SER A 253 -8.32 -12.17 -10.28
N PRO A 254 -9.27 -12.10 -11.23
CA PRO A 254 -10.67 -11.77 -10.98
C PRO A 254 -11.28 -12.70 -9.93
N HIS A 255 -11.33 -12.22 -8.69
CA HIS A 255 -11.96 -12.93 -7.60
C HIS A 255 -13.46 -12.78 -7.82
N LYS A 256 -14.23 -13.89 -7.81
CA LYS A 256 -15.70 -13.88 -8.04
C LYS A 256 -16.45 -12.86 -7.19
N SER A 257 -15.95 -12.62 -5.98
CA SER A 257 -16.41 -11.59 -5.06
C SER A 257 -16.42 -10.18 -5.62
N LEU A 258 -15.46 -9.86 -6.48
CA LEU A 258 -15.33 -8.57 -7.09
C LEU A 258 -16.41 -8.34 -8.16
N GLU A 259 -16.82 -9.41 -8.84
CA GLU A 259 -17.92 -9.34 -9.81
C GLU A 259 -19.21 -8.85 -9.13
N TYR A 260 -19.45 -9.29 -7.88
CA TYR A 260 -20.62 -8.85 -7.10
C TYR A 260 -20.56 -7.36 -6.75
N VAL A 261 -19.38 -6.86 -6.40
CA VAL A 261 -19.15 -5.44 -6.14
C VAL A 261 -19.33 -4.61 -7.42
N ILE A 262 -18.77 -5.08 -8.54
CA ILE A 262 -18.93 -4.40 -9.84
C ILE A 262 -20.40 -4.40 -10.29
N GLN A 263 -21.16 -5.46 -10.04
CA GLN A 263 -22.61 -5.49 -10.33
C GLN A 263 -23.39 -4.42 -9.55
N ILE A 264 -22.99 -4.13 -8.31
CA ILE A 264 -23.61 -3.05 -7.53
C ILE A 264 -23.25 -1.70 -8.12
N LEU A 265 -21.99 -1.49 -8.48
CA LEU A 265 -21.57 -0.27 -9.17
C LEU A 265 -22.30 -0.11 -10.50
N ASP A 266 -22.45 -1.19 -11.29
CA ASP A 266 -23.23 -1.19 -12.53
C ASP A 266 -24.68 -0.75 -12.24
N LYS A 267 -25.30 -1.25 -11.17
CA LYS A 267 -26.65 -0.86 -10.75
C LYS A 267 -26.74 0.61 -10.30
N VAL A 268 -25.83 1.06 -9.43
CA VAL A 268 -25.81 2.44 -8.94
C VAL A 268 -25.53 3.39 -10.10
N ALA A 269 -24.54 3.09 -10.93
CA ALA A 269 -24.20 3.86 -12.12
C ALA A 269 -25.19 3.70 -13.28
N GLY A 270 -26.27 2.92 -13.18
CA GLY A 270 -27.24 2.72 -14.26
C GLY A 270 -26.64 2.17 -15.57
N VAL A 271 -25.65 1.29 -15.48
CA VAL A 271 -25.01 0.62 -16.62
C VAL A 271 -25.82 -0.63 -16.99
N GLY A 272 -26.22 -0.74 -18.25
CA GLY A 272 -26.94 -1.91 -18.77
C GLY A 272 -28.43 -1.96 -18.44
N THR A 273 -28.94 -1.08 -17.58
CA THR A 273 -30.37 -0.91 -17.37
C THR A 273 -30.94 -0.12 -18.55
N GLY A 274 -31.84 -0.74 -19.33
CA GLY A 274 -32.68 -0.05 -20.32
C GLY A 274 -33.79 0.78 -19.68
N GLU A 275 -33.74 0.98 -18.36
CA GLU A 275 -34.75 1.66 -17.56
C GLU A 275 -34.47 3.15 -17.46
N GLU A 276 -35.56 3.92 -17.43
CA GLU A 276 -35.55 5.33 -17.10
C GLU A 276 -34.88 5.51 -15.72
N ILE A 277 -33.69 6.13 -15.71
CA ILE A 277 -32.92 6.44 -14.48
C ILE A 277 -33.63 7.47 -13.59
N ILE A 278 -34.80 7.91 -14.02
CA ILE A 278 -35.71 8.69 -13.21
C ILE A 278 -36.98 7.85 -13.05
N PRO A 279 -37.33 7.46 -11.82
CA PRO A 279 -36.67 7.81 -10.56
C PRO A 279 -35.59 6.81 -10.13
N SER A 280 -34.34 7.27 -10.02
CA SER A 280 -33.26 6.54 -9.31
C SER A 280 -33.33 6.88 -7.82
N MET A 281 -33.20 5.86 -6.97
CA MET A 281 -33.12 6.03 -5.52
C MET A 281 -31.74 6.53 -5.04
N HIS A 282 -30.74 6.61 -5.93
CA HIS A 282 -29.40 7.09 -5.60
C HIS A 282 -29.23 8.57 -5.96
N SER A 283 -28.40 9.28 -5.21
CA SER A 283 -28.02 10.67 -5.52
C SER A 283 -27.24 10.75 -6.82
N ILE A 284 -27.23 11.92 -7.45
CA ILE A 284 -26.43 12.14 -8.68
C ILE A 284 -24.93 11.92 -8.41
N GLU A 285 -24.48 12.31 -7.22
CA GLU A 285 -23.10 12.17 -6.77
C GLU A 285 -22.68 10.70 -6.63
N ALA A 286 -23.54 9.84 -6.04
CA ALA A 286 -23.28 8.41 -5.94
C ALA A 286 -23.23 7.73 -7.33
N GLN A 287 -24.07 8.20 -8.25
CA GLN A 287 -24.10 7.72 -9.64
C GLN A 287 -22.85 8.13 -10.42
N LEU A 288 -22.38 9.38 -10.26
CA LEU A 288 -21.16 9.87 -10.87
C LEU A 288 -19.92 9.16 -10.30
N ALA A 289 -19.81 9.03 -8.98
CA ALA A 289 -18.72 8.29 -8.34
C ALA A 289 -18.65 6.84 -8.86
N SER A 290 -19.81 6.18 -8.97
CA SER A 290 -19.90 4.79 -9.47
C SER A 290 -19.54 4.68 -10.95
N ALA A 291 -19.96 5.64 -11.76
CA ALA A 291 -19.62 5.70 -13.19
C ALA A 291 -18.12 5.90 -13.42
N ILE A 292 -17.49 6.81 -12.66
CA ILE A 292 -16.04 7.03 -12.75
C ILE A 292 -15.28 5.78 -12.32
N MET A 293 -15.68 5.17 -11.21
CA MET A 293 -15.10 3.94 -10.73
C MET A 293 -15.21 2.82 -11.78
N LEU A 294 -16.40 2.58 -12.34
CA LEU A 294 -16.58 1.56 -13.38
C LEU A 294 -15.68 1.77 -14.60
N ARG A 295 -15.41 3.02 -15.00
CA ARG A 295 -14.49 3.30 -16.11
C ARG A 295 -13.05 2.88 -15.81
N GLN A 296 -12.60 2.94 -14.55
CA GLN A 296 -11.29 2.44 -14.18
C GLN A 296 -11.22 0.91 -14.31
N PHE A 297 -12.28 0.22 -13.89
CA PHE A 297 -12.34 -1.25 -13.93
C PHE A 297 -12.60 -1.78 -15.35
N ARG A 298 -13.39 -1.02 -16.12
CA ARG A 298 -13.89 -1.34 -17.45
C ARG A 298 -13.90 -0.07 -18.31
N PRO A 299 -12.77 0.28 -18.94
CA PRO A 299 -12.67 1.48 -19.80
C PRO A 299 -13.68 1.54 -20.95
N GLY A 300 -14.27 0.40 -21.33
CA GLY A 300 -15.34 0.29 -22.33
C GLY A 300 -16.78 0.30 -21.79
N ALA A 301 -17.01 0.46 -20.49
CA ALA A 301 -18.36 0.47 -19.92
C ALA A 301 -19.17 1.68 -20.43
N SER A 302 -20.28 1.40 -21.13
CA SER A 302 -21.14 2.45 -21.68
C SER A 302 -22.10 2.97 -20.61
N VAL A 303 -21.83 4.14 -20.06
CA VAL A 303 -22.78 4.86 -19.21
C VAL A 303 -23.71 5.68 -20.10
N LYS A 304 -24.79 5.05 -20.57
CA LYS A 304 -25.64 5.55 -21.66
C LYS A 304 -26.46 6.80 -21.28
N TRP A 305 -26.58 7.11 -20.00
CA TRP A 305 -27.44 8.18 -19.53
C TRP A 305 -26.78 9.55 -19.42
N HIS A 306 -25.45 9.61 -19.44
CA HIS A 306 -24.70 10.85 -19.28
C HIS A 306 -25.27 11.97 -20.15
N ARG A 307 -25.33 11.76 -21.48
CA ARG A 307 -25.82 12.77 -22.43
C ARG A 307 -27.25 13.22 -22.14
N LYS A 308 -28.18 12.26 -22.02
CA LYS A 308 -29.59 12.57 -21.76
C LYS A 308 -29.77 13.37 -20.47
N ARG A 309 -29.02 13.04 -19.41
CA ARG A 309 -29.14 13.69 -18.10
C ARG A 309 -28.43 15.05 -18.05
N THR A 310 -27.33 15.22 -18.78
CA THR A 310 -26.72 16.55 -18.97
C THR A 310 -27.68 17.50 -19.68
N ASP A 311 -28.43 17.00 -20.68
CA ASP A 311 -29.40 17.76 -21.48
C ASP A 311 -30.67 18.12 -20.69
N ASP A 312 -31.17 17.19 -19.85
CA ASP A 312 -32.45 17.33 -19.13
C ASP A 312 -32.32 17.98 -17.72
N ALA A 313 -31.11 18.15 -17.18
CA ALA A 313 -30.89 18.60 -15.80
C ALA A 313 -30.78 20.14 -15.65
N PRO A 314 -31.06 20.68 -14.45
CA PRO A 314 -30.75 22.07 -14.12
C PRO A 314 -29.27 22.41 -14.37
N LEU A 315 -28.98 23.68 -14.71
CA LEU A 315 -27.64 24.13 -15.12
C LEU A 315 -26.53 23.74 -14.14
N GLU A 316 -26.79 23.82 -12.83
CA GLU A 316 -25.82 23.46 -11.78
C GLU A 316 -25.48 21.96 -11.79
N THR A 317 -26.50 21.10 -11.96
CA THR A 317 -26.31 19.65 -12.05
C THR A 317 -25.64 19.25 -13.36
N SER A 318 -26.00 19.90 -14.47
CA SER A 318 -25.38 19.69 -15.78
C SER A 318 -23.87 20.00 -15.74
N ARG A 319 -23.49 21.13 -15.13
CA ARG A 319 -22.07 21.49 -14.91
C ARG A 319 -21.34 20.47 -14.04
N LEU A 320 -21.93 20.07 -12.92
CA LEU A 320 -21.34 19.04 -12.06
C LEU A 320 -21.08 17.74 -12.82
N ILE A 321 -22.06 17.27 -13.61
CA ILE A 321 -21.93 16.07 -14.43
C ILE A 321 -20.73 16.24 -15.38
N ASP A 322 -20.70 17.31 -16.17
CA ASP A 322 -19.65 17.54 -17.16
C ASP A 322 -18.25 17.69 -16.55
N ASP A 323 -18.14 18.38 -15.42
CA ASP A 323 -16.86 18.60 -14.75
C ASP A 323 -16.34 17.33 -14.10
N VAL A 324 -17.21 16.58 -13.42
CA VAL A 324 -16.88 15.28 -12.83
C VAL A 324 -16.56 14.26 -13.93
N TRP A 325 -17.18 14.33 -15.11
CA TRP A 325 -16.89 13.44 -16.22
C TRP A 325 -15.52 13.64 -16.86
N LYS A 326 -14.95 14.84 -16.70
CA LYS A 326 -13.57 15.17 -17.13
C LYS A 326 -12.54 14.65 -16.13
N ILE A 327 -12.94 14.31 -14.89
CA ILE A 327 -12.04 13.72 -13.90
C ILE A 327 -11.52 12.41 -14.47
N SER A 328 -10.27 12.47 -14.91
CA SER A 328 -9.47 11.33 -15.29
C SER A 328 -8.75 10.90 -14.01
N PHE A 329 -9.14 9.77 -13.43
CA PHE A 329 -8.25 9.15 -12.45
C PHE A 329 -7.06 8.59 -13.23
N LEU A 330 -5.92 9.28 -13.13
CA LEU A 330 -4.63 8.84 -13.66
C LEU A 330 -4.08 7.66 -12.87
#